data_AF-A0A379TUG5-F1
#
_entry.id   AF-A0A379TUG5-F1
#
_cell.length_a   1.000
_cell.length_b   1.000
_cell.length_c   1.000
_cell.angle_alpha   90.00
_cell.angle_beta   90.00
_cell.angle_gamma   90.00
#
_symmetry.space_group_name_H-M   'P 1'
#
loop_
_entity.id
_entity.type
_entity.pdbx_description
1 polymer ?
#
loop_
_entity_poly.entity_id
_entity_poly.type
_entity_poly.pdbx_seq_one_letter_code
_entity_poly.pdbx_strand_id
1 'polypeptide(L)'
;MQETMDYHALNAMLNLYDKAGHIQFDKDQQAVDAFFAAHVLPHSVTFASQHERLDTLVQEGYYDDAVLARYDRAFVLSLFDHAHASGFRFQTFLGAWKFYTSYTLKTFDGKRYLEHFEDRVTMVALTLAQGDETLATQLTDEMLSGRFQPATPTFLNCGKQQRGELVSCFLLRIEDNMESIGRAVNSALQLSKRGGGVAFLLSNLREAGAPIKRIENQSSGVIPVMKMLEDAFSYANQLGARQGAGAVYLHAHHPDILRFLDTKRENADEKIRIKTLSLGVVIPDITFRLAKENAQMALFSPYDVQRRYGKPFGDIAISERYDKLIADPHVRKTYINARDFFQTLAEIQFESGYPYIMFEDTVNRANPIAGRINMSNLCSEILQVNSASRYDDNLDYTHIGHDISCNLGSLNIAHVMDSPDIGRTVETAIRGLTAVSDMSHIHSVPSIAAGNAASHAIGLGQMNLHGYLAREGIAYGSPEALDFHQFLFLHHYLACRAHFNAAGP
;
A
#
# COMPACT_ATOMS: atom_id res chain seq x y z
N MET A 1 -23.28 3.29 -43.08
CA MET A 1 -23.76 2.91 -41.73
C MET A 1 -22.78 1.90 -41.18
N GLN A 2 -21.84 2.35 -40.36
CA GLN A 2 -21.00 1.43 -39.58
C GLN A 2 -21.93 0.89 -38.50
N GLU A 3 -22.20 -0.43 -38.48
CA GLU A 3 -22.94 -1.04 -37.37
C GLU A 3 -22.29 -0.57 -36.07
N THR A 4 -23.06 0.07 -35.20
CA THR A 4 -22.61 0.43 -33.84
C THR A 4 -22.34 -0.88 -33.11
N MET A 5 -21.11 -1.36 -33.24
CA MET A 5 -20.64 -2.59 -32.63
C MET A 5 -20.56 -2.38 -31.11
N ASP A 6 -21.31 -3.19 -30.37
CA ASP A 6 -21.29 -3.20 -28.92
C ASP A 6 -19.92 -3.67 -28.41
N TYR A 7 -19.16 -2.75 -27.83
CA TYR A 7 -17.82 -3.02 -27.30
C TYR A 7 -17.83 -4.01 -26.12
N HIS A 8 -18.93 -4.12 -25.36
CA HIS A 8 -19.05 -5.14 -24.32
C HIS A 8 -19.24 -6.53 -24.92
N ALA A 9 -20.05 -6.64 -25.97
CA ALA A 9 -20.21 -7.90 -26.71
C ALA A 9 -18.89 -8.34 -27.37
N LEU A 10 -18.14 -7.40 -27.95
CA LEU A 10 -16.81 -7.67 -28.52
C LEU A 10 -15.82 -8.18 -27.46
N ASN A 11 -15.75 -7.53 -26.30
CA ASN A 11 -14.91 -8.00 -25.19
C ASN A 11 -15.35 -9.39 -24.67
N ALA A 12 -16.66 -9.68 -24.66
CA ALA A 12 -17.18 -10.98 -24.25
C ALA A 12 -16.74 -12.13 -25.20
N MET A 13 -16.34 -11.83 -26.44
CA MET A 13 -15.80 -12.84 -27.37
C MET A 13 -14.49 -13.46 -26.89
N LEU A 14 -13.75 -12.80 -25.98
CA LEU A 14 -12.56 -13.39 -25.33
C LEU A 14 -12.90 -14.61 -24.46
N ASN A 15 -14.17 -14.78 -24.09
CA ASN A 15 -14.65 -15.91 -23.30
C ASN A 15 -15.16 -17.08 -24.16
N LEU A 16 -14.94 -17.04 -25.48
CA LEU A 16 -15.33 -18.09 -26.41
C LEU A 16 -14.10 -18.76 -27.03
N TYR A 17 -14.16 -20.08 -27.12
CA TYR A 17 -13.18 -20.89 -27.82
C TYR A 17 -13.71 -21.30 -29.19
N ASP A 18 -12.82 -21.30 -30.18
CA ASP A 18 -13.10 -21.98 -31.44
C ASP A 18 -13.03 -23.51 -31.31
N LYS A 19 -13.30 -24.22 -32.39
CA LYS A 19 -13.25 -25.70 -32.43
C LYS A 19 -11.88 -26.31 -32.13
N ALA A 20 -10.81 -25.51 -32.17
CA ALA A 20 -9.44 -25.93 -31.89
C ALA A 20 -8.97 -25.48 -30.49
N GLY A 21 -9.81 -24.80 -29.71
CA GLY A 21 -9.45 -24.27 -28.40
C GLY A 21 -8.65 -22.96 -28.46
N HIS A 22 -8.74 -22.18 -29.54
CA HIS A 22 -8.14 -20.85 -29.63
C HIS A 22 -9.12 -19.74 -29.25
N ILE A 23 -8.57 -18.64 -28.72
CA ILE A 23 -9.28 -17.41 -28.36
C ILE A 23 -9.11 -16.39 -29.49
N GLN A 24 -10.16 -15.62 -29.78
CA GLN A 24 -10.17 -14.55 -30.79
C GLN A 24 -9.67 -13.22 -30.19
N PHE A 25 -8.36 -13.10 -29.95
CA PHE A 25 -7.78 -11.92 -29.28
C PHE A 25 -8.00 -10.60 -30.04
N ASP A 26 -8.14 -10.64 -31.38
CA ASP A 26 -8.42 -9.48 -32.22
C ASP A 26 -9.74 -8.77 -31.87
N LYS A 27 -10.68 -9.49 -31.23
CA LYS A 27 -11.95 -8.94 -30.77
C LYS A 27 -11.79 -7.95 -29.63
N ASP A 28 -10.77 -8.09 -28.79
CA ASP A 28 -10.49 -7.10 -27.74
C ASP A 28 -10.02 -5.78 -28.33
N GLN A 29 -9.18 -5.82 -29.37
CA GLN A 29 -8.74 -4.62 -30.08
C GLN A 29 -9.92 -3.92 -30.77
N GLN A 30 -10.81 -4.69 -31.41
CA GLN A 30 -12.07 -4.15 -31.96
C GLN A 30 -12.93 -3.50 -30.86
N ALA A 31 -12.96 -4.08 -29.66
CA ALA A 31 -13.67 -3.52 -28.51
C ALA A 31 -13.07 -2.19 -28.05
N VAL A 32 -11.73 -2.05 -28.03
CA VAL A 32 -11.05 -0.77 -27.77
C VAL A 32 -11.49 0.27 -28.79
N ASP A 33 -11.37 -0.04 -30.08
CA ASP A 33 -11.68 0.92 -31.16
C ASP A 33 -13.16 1.35 -31.10
N ALA A 34 -14.07 0.39 -30.90
CA ALA A 34 -15.49 0.65 -30.75
C ALA A 34 -15.80 1.47 -29.49
N PHE A 35 -15.13 1.20 -28.37
CA PHE A 35 -15.28 1.97 -27.13
C PHE A 35 -14.84 3.43 -27.30
N PHE A 36 -13.73 3.66 -27.99
CA PHE A 36 -13.27 5.01 -28.27
C PHE A 36 -14.24 5.76 -29.19
N ALA A 37 -14.66 5.13 -30.29
CA ALA A 37 -15.55 5.74 -31.28
C ALA A 37 -16.97 6.01 -30.73
N ALA A 38 -17.54 5.05 -29.99
CA ALA A 38 -18.93 5.12 -29.54
C ALA A 38 -19.09 5.80 -28.16
N HIS A 39 -18.07 5.78 -27.30
CA HIS A 39 -18.18 6.27 -25.92
C HIS A 39 -17.17 7.37 -25.58
N VAL A 40 -15.87 7.14 -25.75
CA VAL A 40 -14.85 8.10 -25.27
C VAL A 40 -14.92 9.42 -26.04
N LEU A 41 -14.78 9.40 -27.36
CA LEU A 41 -14.71 10.61 -28.18
C LEU A 41 -16.01 11.44 -28.09
N PRO A 42 -17.22 10.87 -28.19
CA PRO A 42 -18.46 11.66 -28.07
C PRO A 42 -18.65 12.36 -26.71
N HIS A 43 -18.06 11.82 -25.64
CA HIS A 43 -18.19 12.37 -24.29
C HIS A 43 -16.96 13.14 -23.82
N SER A 44 -15.90 13.23 -24.63
CA SER A 44 -14.72 14.03 -24.32
C SER A 44 -14.96 15.51 -24.65
N VAL A 45 -14.38 16.42 -23.88
CA VAL A 45 -14.43 17.86 -24.18
C VAL A 45 -13.21 18.21 -25.02
N THR A 46 -13.46 18.80 -26.18
CA THR A 46 -12.40 19.37 -27.04
C THR A 46 -12.40 20.88 -26.89
N PHE A 47 -11.23 21.46 -26.69
CA PHE A 47 -10.99 22.90 -26.58
C PHE A 47 -10.30 23.40 -27.84
N ALA A 48 -10.33 24.71 -28.12
CA ALA A 48 -9.69 25.25 -29.34
C ALA A 48 -8.16 25.20 -29.27
N SER A 49 -7.59 25.27 -28.07
CA SER A 49 -6.16 25.12 -27.83
C SER A 49 -5.88 24.57 -26.44
N GLN A 50 -4.66 24.05 -26.25
CA GLN A 50 -4.22 23.60 -24.93
C GLN A 50 -4.11 24.75 -23.92
N HIS A 51 -3.83 25.96 -24.40
CA HIS A 51 -3.82 27.15 -23.56
C HIS A 51 -5.20 27.43 -22.96
N GLU A 52 -6.23 27.52 -23.79
CA GLU A 52 -7.62 27.76 -23.37
C GLU A 52 -8.14 26.62 -22.49
N ARG A 53 -7.77 25.37 -22.79
CA ARG A 53 -8.09 24.21 -21.96
C ARG A 53 -7.59 24.40 -20.53
N LEU A 54 -6.29 24.68 -20.36
CA LEU A 54 -5.68 24.80 -19.04
C LEU A 54 -6.28 25.99 -18.25
N ASP A 55 -6.53 27.12 -18.91
CA ASP A 55 -7.18 28.28 -18.27
C ASP A 55 -8.58 27.93 -17.78
N THR A 56 -9.37 27.25 -18.61
CA THR A 56 -10.73 26.82 -18.24
C THR A 56 -10.70 25.84 -17.07
N LEU A 57 -9.81 24.84 -17.13
CA LEU A 57 -9.68 23.83 -16.07
C LEU A 57 -9.23 24.44 -14.73
N VAL A 58 -8.38 25.45 -14.75
CA VAL A 58 -7.98 26.19 -13.53
C VAL A 58 -9.13 27.08 -13.04
N GLN A 59 -9.75 27.87 -13.93
CA GLN A 59 -10.81 28.82 -13.58
C GLN A 59 -12.04 28.12 -13.00
N GLU A 60 -12.42 26.97 -13.54
CA GLU A 60 -13.54 26.16 -13.04
C GLU A 60 -13.14 25.26 -11.84
N GLY A 61 -11.88 25.30 -11.40
CA GLY A 61 -11.42 24.61 -10.20
C GLY A 61 -11.24 23.10 -10.37
N TYR A 62 -10.90 22.63 -11.57
CA TYR A 62 -10.53 21.24 -11.84
C TYR A 62 -9.03 20.97 -11.63
N TYR A 63 -8.18 21.84 -12.19
CA TYR A 63 -6.72 21.75 -12.07
C TYR A 63 -6.19 22.74 -11.05
N ASP A 64 -5.11 22.35 -10.36
CA ASP A 64 -4.40 23.17 -9.39
C ASP A 64 -3.36 24.06 -10.11
N ASP A 65 -3.62 25.37 -10.12
CA ASP A 65 -2.72 26.37 -10.70
C ASP A 65 -1.34 26.37 -10.05
N ALA A 66 -1.25 26.00 -8.76
CA ALA A 66 0.02 25.98 -8.05
C ALA A 66 1.02 24.96 -8.63
N VAL A 67 0.54 23.93 -9.34
CA VAL A 67 1.41 23.00 -10.08
C VAL A 67 1.93 23.66 -11.35
N LEU A 68 1.05 24.30 -12.12
CA LEU A 68 1.38 24.92 -13.40
C LEU A 68 2.30 26.13 -13.23
N ALA A 69 2.09 26.92 -12.18
CA ALA A 69 2.85 28.13 -11.86
C ALA A 69 4.34 27.90 -11.57
N ARG A 70 4.79 26.65 -11.43
CA ARG A 70 6.20 26.28 -11.22
C ARG A 70 7.02 26.20 -12.51
N TYR A 71 6.37 26.33 -13.67
CA TYR A 71 6.98 26.16 -14.98
C TYR A 71 6.68 27.36 -15.87
N ASP A 72 7.52 27.60 -16.88
CA ASP A 72 7.10 28.47 -17.98
C ASP A 72 5.92 27.82 -18.70
N ARG A 73 4.89 28.61 -18.99
CA ARG A 73 3.70 28.17 -19.72
C ARG A 73 4.06 27.57 -21.07
N ALA A 74 5.10 28.08 -21.74
CA ALA A 74 5.57 27.54 -23.01
C ALA A 74 6.07 26.09 -22.88
N PHE A 75 6.81 25.78 -21.79
CA PHE A 75 7.23 24.42 -21.49
C PHE A 75 6.04 23.50 -21.22
N VAL A 76 5.09 23.96 -20.40
CA VAL A 76 3.87 23.19 -20.10
C VAL A 76 3.14 22.79 -21.39
N LEU A 77 2.89 23.76 -22.29
CA LEU A 77 2.24 23.50 -23.56
C LEU A 77 3.04 22.52 -24.42
N SER A 78 4.37 22.71 -24.52
CA SER A 78 5.25 21.79 -25.25
C SER A 78 5.25 20.37 -24.69
N LEU A 79 5.12 20.20 -23.37
CA LEU A 79 5.10 18.88 -22.75
C LEU A 79 3.80 18.13 -23.03
N PHE A 80 2.66 18.83 -23.04
CA PHE A 80 1.39 18.24 -23.48
C PHE A 80 1.46 17.84 -24.96
N ASP A 81 2.01 18.69 -25.83
CA ASP A 81 2.18 18.35 -27.25
C ASP A 81 3.08 17.12 -27.43
N HIS A 82 4.19 17.05 -26.68
CA HIS A 82 5.07 15.88 -26.65
C HIS A 82 4.32 14.60 -26.21
N ALA A 83 3.53 14.69 -25.13
CA ALA A 83 2.77 13.55 -24.62
C ALA A 83 1.75 13.02 -25.64
N HIS A 84 0.99 13.92 -26.28
CA HIS A 84 0.00 13.56 -27.31
C HIS A 84 0.65 13.08 -28.61
N ALA A 85 1.90 13.46 -28.88
CA ALA A 85 2.67 12.97 -30.02
C ALA A 85 3.35 11.61 -29.78
N SER A 86 3.32 11.07 -28.56
CA SER A 86 3.98 9.80 -28.21
C SER A 86 3.44 8.57 -28.94
N GLY A 87 2.21 8.65 -29.47
CA GLY A 87 1.54 7.54 -30.14
C GLY A 87 1.01 6.48 -29.18
N PHE A 88 0.80 6.81 -27.90
CA PHE A 88 0.24 5.90 -26.90
C PHE A 88 -1.09 5.28 -27.36
N ARG A 89 -1.26 3.99 -27.07
CA ARG A 89 -2.50 3.25 -27.30
C ARG A 89 -2.73 2.28 -26.15
N PHE A 90 -3.98 2.21 -25.68
CA PHE A 90 -4.38 1.14 -24.78
C PHE A 90 -4.33 -0.20 -25.51
N GLN A 91 -3.67 -1.17 -24.88
CA GLN A 91 -3.48 -2.52 -25.44
C GLN A 91 -4.69 -3.44 -25.19
N THR A 92 -5.60 -3.06 -24.29
CA THR A 92 -6.79 -3.86 -23.96
C THR A 92 -8.01 -3.00 -23.70
N PHE A 93 -9.20 -3.54 -23.97
CA PHE A 93 -10.47 -2.86 -23.69
C PHE A 93 -10.59 -2.53 -22.20
N LEU A 94 -10.26 -3.48 -21.33
CA LEU A 94 -10.32 -3.28 -19.88
C LEU A 94 -9.39 -2.15 -19.43
N GLY A 95 -8.18 -2.03 -19.99
CA GLY A 95 -7.26 -0.94 -19.67
C GLY A 95 -7.87 0.43 -19.97
N ALA A 96 -8.42 0.59 -21.17
CA ALA A 96 -9.10 1.82 -21.58
C ALA A 96 -10.34 2.09 -20.71
N TRP A 97 -11.25 1.12 -20.60
CA TRP A 97 -12.48 1.24 -19.82
C TRP A 97 -12.18 1.57 -18.36
N LYS A 98 -11.17 0.94 -17.75
CA LYS A 98 -10.80 1.19 -16.36
C LYS A 98 -10.27 2.61 -16.17
N PHE A 99 -9.43 3.10 -17.08
CA PHE A 99 -8.91 4.46 -17.03
C PHE A 99 -10.04 5.49 -17.10
N TYR A 100 -10.91 5.41 -18.11
CA TYR A 100 -11.99 6.39 -18.29
C TYR A 100 -13.07 6.31 -17.21
N THR A 101 -13.35 5.13 -16.66
CA THR A 101 -14.37 5.01 -15.62
C THR A 101 -13.88 5.46 -14.26
N SER A 102 -12.60 5.23 -13.93
CA SER A 102 -12.08 5.33 -12.55
C SER A 102 -10.90 6.27 -12.33
N TYR A 103 -10.20 6.74 -13.37
CA TYR A 103 -8.96 7.52 -13.24
C TYR A 103 -9.04 8.92 -13.84
N THR A 104 -9.50 9.01 -15.08
CA THR A 104 -9.54 10.27 -15.82
C THR A 104 -10.41 11.31 -15.12
N LEU A 105 -10.04 12.59 -15.23
CA LEU A 105 -10.87 13.69 -14.77
C LEU A 105 -12.18 13.76 -15.58
N LYS A 106 -13.28 13.97 -14.85
CA LYS A 106 -14.61 14.23 -15.41
C LYS A 106 -15.09 15.60 -14.97
N THR A 107 -16.07 16.12 -15.71
CA THR A 107 -16.87 17.25 -15.22
C THR A 107 -17.49 16.92 -13.86
N PHE A 108 -17.77 17.93 -13.03
CA PHE A 108 -18.32 17.70 -11.69
C PHE A 108 -19.67 16.97 -11.70
N ASP A 109 -20.45 17.08 -12.78
CA ASP A 109 -21.69 16.34 -12.97
C ASP A 109 -21.50 14.90 -13.50
N GLY A 110 -20.24 14.49 -13.73
CA GLY A 110 -19.85 13.15 -14.14
C GLY A 110 -20.15 12.79 -15.60
N LYS A 111 -20.63 13.74 -16.43
CA LYS A 111 -21.13 13.43 -17.78
C LYS A 111 -20.08 13.44 -18.88
N ARG A 112 -19.00 14.19 -18.73
CA ARG A 112 -17.97 14.36 -19.77
C ARG A 112 -16.57 14.13 -19.25
N TYR A 113 -15.67 13.70 -20.13
CA TYR A 113 -14.25 13.53 -19.85
C TYR A 113 -13.48 14.82 -20.16
N LEU A 114 -12.58 15.21 -19.25
CA LEU A 114 -11.73 16.40 -19.37
C LEU A 114 -10.25 16.04 -19.61
N GLU A 115 -9.88 14.77 -19.47
CA GLU A 115 -8.53 14.25 -19.61
C GLU A 115 -8.52 12.99 -20.51
N HIS A 116 -7.44 12.85 -21.28
CA HIS A 116 -6.96 11.58 -21.83
C HIS A 116 -5.76 11.05 -21.03
N PHE A 117 -5.21 9.90 -21.45
CA PHE A 117 -4.13 9.25 -20.71
C PHE A 117 -2.88 10.13 -20.65
N GLU A 118 -2.55 10.74 -21.77
CA GLU A 118 -1.45 11.66 -22.01
C GLU A 118 -1.57 12.90 -21.13
N ASP A 119 -2.79 13.46 -20.97
CA ASP A 119 -3.02 14.59 -20.08
C ASP A 119 -2.79 14.23 -18.62
N ARG A 120 -3.30 13.06 -18.21
CA ARG A 120 -3.15 12.55 -16.84
C ARG A 120 -1.68 12.32 -16.51
N VAL A 121 -0.94 11.68 -17.42
CA VAL A 121 0.52 11.48 -17.34
C VAL A 121 1.24 12.82 -17.22
N THR A 122 0.93 13.79 -18.09
CA THR A 122 1.58 15.10 -18.09
C THR A 122 1.40 15.82 -16.75
N MET A 123 0.17 15.85 -16.22
CA MET A 123 -0.09 16.47 -14.93
C MET A 123 0.58 15.74 -13.76
N VAL A 124 0.71 14.40 -13.83
CA VAL A 124 1.50 13.65 -12.84
C VAL A 124 2.96 14.08 -12.93
N ALA A 125 3.54 14.08 -14.13
CA ALA A 125 4.93 14.45 -14.34
C ALA A 125 5.24 15.86 -13.85
N LEU A 126 4.42 16.86 -14.23
CA LEU A 126 4.57 18.25 -13.77
C LEU A 126 4.49 18.37 -12.23
N THR A 127 3.58 17.63 -11.60
CA THR A 127 3.43 17.63 -10.13
C THR A 127 4.67 17.07 -9.45
N LEU A 128 5.11 15.88 -9.88
CA LEU A 128 6.23 15.18 -9.24
C LEU A 128 7.58 15.83 -9.53
N ALA A 129 7.75 16.46 -10.69
CA ALA A 129 8.99 17.11 -11.06
C ALA A 129 9.19 18.48 -10.40
N GLN A 130 8.14 19.06 -9.79
CA GLN A 130 8.24 20.24 -8.94
C GLN A 130 9.01 21.45 -9.53
N GLY A 131 8.94 21.65 -10.85
CA GLY A 131 9.62 22.75 -11.57
C GLY A 131 10.88 22.31 -12.35
N ASP A 132 11.35 21.08 -12.17
CA ASP A 132 12.45 20.51 -12.96
C ASP A 132 11.92 20.00 -14.32
N GLU A 133 12.12 20.79 -15.37
CA GLU A 133 11.66 20.47 -16.72
C GLU A 133 12.23 19.15 -17.26
N THR A 134 13.49 18.84 -16.95
CA THR A 134 14.13 17.59 -17.42
C THR A 134 13.48 16.38 -16.76
N LEU A 135 13.26 16.46 -15.45
CA LEU A 135 12.56 15.40 -14.71
C LEU A 135 11.10 15.26 -15.19
N ALA A 136 10.42 16.36 -15.50
CA ALA A 136 9.04 16.34 -16.01
C ALA A 136 8.96 15.63 -17.37
N THR A 137 9.91 15.89 -18.27
CA THR A 137 9.99 15.18 -19.56
C THR A 137 10.29 13.70 -19.34
N GLN A 138 11.27 13.36 -18.50
CA GLN A 138 11.63 11.96 -18.23
C GLN A 138 10.46 11.18 -17.61
N LEU A 139 9.77 11.74 -16.61
CA LEU A 139 8.60 11.11 -16.00
C LEU A 139 7.48 10.88 -17.04
N THR A 140 7.25 11.85 -17.93
CA THR A 140 6.31 11.71 -19.05
C THR A 140 6.69 10.54 -19.95
N ASP A 141 7.95 10.45 -20.36
CA ASP A 141 8.45 9.36 -21.22
C ASP A 141 8.35 7.99 -20.57
N GLU A 142 8.78 7.87 -19.31
CA GLU A 142 8.78 6.61 -18.57
C GLU A 142 7.36 6.08 -18.30
N MET A 143 6.38 6.98 -18.09
CA MET A 143 4.97 6.60 -17.92
C MET A 143 4.29 6.27 -19.26
N LEU A 144 4.50 7.06 -20.32
CA LEU A 144 3.88 6.83 -21.63
C LEU A 144 4.43 5.57 -22.31
N SER A 145 5.71 5.25 -22.11
CA SER A 145 6.26 3.98 -22.56
C SER A 145 5.77 2.77 -21.75
N GLY A 146 5.04 3.01 -20.66
CA GLY A 146 4.61 1.98 -19.71
C GLY A 146 5.76 1.35 -18.93
N ARG A 147 6.93 2.00 -18.83
CA ARG A 147 8.07 1.50 -18.04
C ARG A 147 7.84 1.72 -16.56
N PHE A 148 7.29 2.87 -16.18
CA PHE A 148 6.98 3.24 -14.80
C PHE A 148 5.48 3.51 -14.62
N GLN A 149 4.92 2.98 -13.55
CA GLN A 149 3.55 3.25 -13.12
C GLN A 149 3.55 3.68 -11.65
N PRO A 150 3.29 4.96 -11.33
CA PRO A 150 3.03 5.40 -9.97
C PRO A 150 1.82 4.69 -9.36
N ALA A 151 1.77 4.58 -8.03
CA ALA A 151 0.60 4.03 -7.36
C ALA A 151 -0.67 4.81 -7.69
N THR A 152 -1.81 4.12 -7.63
CA THR A 152 -3.15 4.68 -7.87
C THR A 152 -3.40 6.02 -7.17
N PRO A 153 -3.15 6.23 -5.86
CA PRO A 153 -3.38 7.53 -5.22
C PRO A 153 -2.59 8.66 -5.89
N THR A 154 -1.32 8.45 -6.23
CA THR A 154 -0.49 9.43 -6.95
C THR A 154 -1.05 9.69 -8.35
N PHE A 155 -1.22 8.64 -9.15
CA PHE A 155 -1.65 8.76 -10.55
C PHE A 155 -3.05 9.37 -10.67
N LEU A 156 -3.94 9.09 -9.71
CA LEU A 156 -5.30 9.61 -9.69
C LEU A 156 -5.37 11.09 -9.32
N ASN A 157 -4.52 11.56 -8.38
CA ASN A 157 -4.73 12.81 -7.64
C ASN A 157 -3.77 13.95 -8.00
N CYS A 158 -2.57 13.70 -8.55
CA CYS A 158 -1.63 14.76 -8.91
C CYS A 158 -2.31 15.85 -9.77
N GLY A 159 -1.95 17.12 -9.62
CA GLY A 159 -2.45 18.21 -10.48
C GLY A 159 -3.95 18.55 -10.40
N LYS A 160 -4.77 17.77 -9.71
CA LYS A 160 -6.21 18.06 -9.52
C LYS A 160 -6.40 18.98 -8.33
N GLN A 161 -7.31 19.94 -8.46
CA GLN A 161 -7.69 20.86 -7.39
C GLN A 161 -8.48 20.15 -6.28
N GLN A 162 -9.50 19.38 -6.67
CA GLN A 162 -10.29 18.54 -5.77
C GLN A 162 -9.65 17.14 -5.72
N ARG A 163 -8.71 16.95 -4.80
CA ARG A 163 -7.91 15.72 -4.74
C ARG A 163 -7.89 15.07 -3.36
N GLY A 164 -7.67 13.75 -3.36
CA GLY A 164 -7.25 13.02 -2.17
C GLY A 164 -5.74 13.19 -1.90
N GLU A 165 -5.24 12.40 -0.96
CA GLU A 165 -3.80 12.31 -0.70
C GLU A 165 -3.07 11.54 -1.80
N LEU A 166 -1.78 11.83 -1.96
CA LEU A 166 -0.90 11.07 -2.87
C LEU A 166 -0.44 9.73 -2.24
N VAL A 167 -0.63 9.59 -0.93
CA VAL A 167 -0.30 8.39 -0.15
C VAL A 167 -1.56 7.86 0.53
N SER A 168 -1.76 6.53 0.47
CA SER A 168 -2.98 5.89 0.97
C SER A 168 -2.74 4.60 1.75
N CYS A 169 -1.52 4.37 2.25
CA CYS A 169 -1.16 3.17 3.02
C CYS A 169 -0.37 3.58 4.25
N PHE A 170 -0.86 3.21 5.44
CA PHE A 170 -0.34 3.67 6.72
C PHE A 170 -0.22 2.53 7.73
N LEU A 171 0.80 2.55 8.57
CA LEU A 171 1.02 1.60 9.66
C LEU A 171 1.24 2.40 10.94
N LEU A 172 0.40 2.16 11.94
CA LEU A 172 0.46 2.87 13.22
C LEU A 172 0.68 1.89 14.36
N ARG A 173 1.56 2.25 15.29
CA ARG A 173 1.69 1.52 16.55
C ARG A 173 0.74 2.05 17.62
N ILE A 174 0.29 1.16 18.49
CA ILE A 174 -0.55 1.49 19.65
C ILE A 174 0.25 1.16 20.91
N GLU A 175 0.33 2.12 21.82
CA GLU A 175 0.92 1.94 23.15
C GLU A 175 -0.13 1.50 24.18
N ASP A 176 0.31 0.85 25.26
CA ASP A 176 -0.55 0.24 26.29
C ASP A 176 -1.14 1.28 27.27
N ASN A 177 -1.87 2.26 26.75
CA ASN A 177 -2.59 3.30 27.49
C ASN A 177 -3.80 3.82 26.70
N MET A 178 -4.69 4.57 27.37
CA MET A 178 -5.95 4.97 26.77
C MET A 178 -5.81 6.10 25.76
N GLU A 179 -4.82 6.96 25.96
CA GLU A 179 -4.54 8.09 25.11
C GLU A 179 -4.10 7.60 23.72
N SER A 180 -3.22 6.59 23.68
CA SER A 180 -2.79 5.96 22.43
C SER A 180 -3.90 5.20 21.74
N ILE A 181 -4.80 4.53 22.46
CA ILE A 181 -5.96 3.84 21.87
C ILE A 181 -6.95 4.86 21.30
N GLY A 182 -7.24 5.93 22.04
CA GLY A 182 -8.10 7.02 21.58
C GLY A 182 -7.53 7.71 20.33
N ARG A 183 -6.22 7.93 20.30
CA ARG A 183 -5.50 8.42 19.12
C ARG A 183 -5.55 7.43 17.96
N ALA A 184 -5.41 6.12 18.18
CA ALA A 184 -5.51 5.12 17.12
C ALA A 184 -6.88 5.12 16.44
N VAL A 185 -7.98 5.16 17.21
CA VAL A 185 -9.34 5.26 16.67
C VAL A 185 -9.53 6.59 15.92
N ASN A 186 -9.03 7.71 16.45
CA ASN A 186 -9.07 8.99 15.75
C ASN A 186 -8.32 8.94 14.42
N SER A 187 -7.09 8.40 14.42
CA SER A 187 -6.27 8.24 13.22
C SER A 187 -6.95 7.35 12.18
N ALA A 188 -7.60 6.26 12.61
CA ALA A 188 -8.39 5.42 11.71
C ALA A 188 -9.47 6.25 10.99
N LEU A 189 -10.24 7.07 11.73
CA LEU A 189 -11.25 7.95 11.15
C LEU A 189 -10.65 8.98 10.17
N GLN A 190 -9.55 9.63 10.55
CA GLN A 190 -8.95 10.70 9.73
C GLN A 190 -8.29 10.18 8.45
N LEU A 191 -7.68 8.99 8.50
CA LEU A 191 -7.01 8.40 7.35
C LEU A 191 -8.01 7.68 6.43
N SER A 192 -8.95 6.94 7.03
CA SER A 192 -9.98 6.20 6.28
C SER A 192 -10.91 7.13 5.49
N LYS A 193 -11.32 8.29 6.05
CA LYS A 193 -12.15 9.27 5.32
C LYS A 193 -11.48 9.81 4.04
N ARG A 194 -10.15 9.70 3.94
CA ARG A 194 -9.35 10.12 2.78
C ARG A 194 -8.98 8.95 1.85
N GLY A 195 -9.57 7.77 2.07
CA GLY A 195 -9.31 6.55 1.30
C GLY A 195 -8.02 5.82 1.69
N GLY A 196 -7.46 6.09 2.86
CA GLY A 196 -6.27 5.41 3.38
C GLY A 196 -6.59 4.01 3.90
N GLY A 197 -5.81 3.02 3.49
CA GLY A 197 -5.71 1.72 4.15
C GLY A 197 -4.76 1.81 5.33
N VAL A 198 -5.18 1.31 6.50
CA VAL A 198 -4.43 1.53 7.75
C VAL A 198 -4.25 0.22 8.53
N ALA A 199 -3.01 -0.11 8.87
CA ALA A 199 -2.68 -1.24 9.73
C ALA A 199 -2.31 -0.77 11.14
N PHE A 200 -2.71 -1.52 12.16
CA PHE A 200 -2.39 -1.23 13.57
C PHE A 200 -1.63 -2.37 14.24
N LEU A 201 -0.58 -2.04 15.00
CA LEU A 201 0.08 -2.99 15.91
C LEU A 201 -0.71 -3.11 17.21
N LEU A 202 -1.14 -4.33 17.55
CA LEU A 202 -1.83 -4.62 18.81
C LEU A 202 -0.94 -5.30 19.85
N SER A 203 0.26 -5.77 19.46
CA SER A 203 1.13 -6.62 20.30
C SER A 203 1.58 -5.97 21.61
N ASN A 204 1.51 -4.65 21.73
CA ASN A 204 1.89 -3.93 22.96
C ASN A 204 0.77 -3.91 24.00
N LEU A 205 -0.49 -4.04 23.57
CA LEU A 205 -1.64 -3.96 24.47
C LEU A 205 -1.60 -5.09 25.48
N ARG A 206 -1.87 -4.78 26.75
CA ARG A 206 -1.95 -5.83 27.78
C ARG A 206 -3.08 -6.82 27.48
N GLU A 207 -2.84 -8.08 27.81
CA GLU A 207 -3.73 -9.19 27.52
C GLU A 207 -5.05 -9.14 28.30
N ALA A 208 -6.03 -9.94 27.88
CA ALA A 208 -7.25 -10.12 28.65
C ALA A 208 -6.96 -10.74 30.03
N GLY A 209 -7.50 -10.12 31.08
CA GLY A 209 -7.24 -10.49 32.48
C GLY A 209 -6.00 -9.84 33.10
N ALA A 210 -5.24 -9.03 32.36
CA ALA A 210 -4.14 -8.25 32.94
C ALA A 210 -4.65 -7.20 33.96
N PRO A 211 -3.81 -6.76 34.91
CA PRO A 211 -4.21 -5.74 35.88
C PRO A 211 -4.42 -4.34 35.28
N ILE A 212 -5.31 -3.56 35.90
CA ILE A 212 -5.48 -2.12 35.66
C ILE A 212 -5.42 -1.40 36.99
N LYS A 213 -4.56 -0.37 37.10
CA LYS A 213 -4.32 0.36 38.35
C LYS A 213 -4.03 -0.57 39.55
N ARG A 214 -3.27 -1.65 39.32
CA ARG A 214 -2.93 -2.73 40.29
C ARG A 214 -4.11 -3.60 40.75
N ILE A 215 -5.29 -3.44 40.16
CA ILE A 215 -6.44 -4.32 40.40
C ILE A 215 -6.36 -5.46 39.39
N GLU A 216 -6.24 -6.69 39.89
CA GLU A 216 -6.10 -7.92 39.10
C GLU A 216 -7.35 -8.23 38.26
N ASN A 217 -7.18 -8.91 37.13
CA ASN A 217 -8.26 -9.42 36.26
C ASN A 217 -9.22 -8.36 35.69
N GLN A 218 -8.70 -7.20 35.28
CA GLN A 218 -9.51 -6.07 34.80
C GLN A 218 -9.43 -5.80 33.29
N SER A 219 -8.30 -6.08 32.63
CA SER A 219 -8.15 -5.83 31.20
C SER A 219 -9.07 -6.72 30.36
N SER A 220 -9.66 -6.14 29.32
CA SER A 220 -10.51 -6.86 28.36
C SER A 220 -9.74 -7.36 27.12
N GLY A 221 -8.43 -7.10 27.05
CA GLY A 221 -7.56 -7.53 25.96
C GLY A 221 -7.79 -6.77 24.65
N VAL A 222 -7.33 -7.37 23.54
CA VAL A 222 -7.28 -6.69 22.23
C VAL A 222 -8.60 -6.60 21.47
N ILE A 223 -9.55 -7.53 21.72
CA ILE A 223 -10.78 -7.65 20.91
C ILE A 223 -11.66 -6.39 20.96
N PRO A 224 -11.93 -5.76 22.13
CA PRO A 224 -12.70 -4.52 22.17
C PRO A 224 -12.04 -3.37 21.38
N VAL A 225 -10.71 -3.32 21.35
CA VAL A 225 -9.97 -2.34 20.54
C VAL A 225 -10.14 -2.63 19.06
N MET A 226 -10.04 -3.90 18.63
CA MET A 226 -10.36 -4.30 17.26
C MET A 226 -11.77 -3.89 16.87
N LYS A 227 -12.75 -4.01 17.78
CA LYS A 227 -14.13 -3.62 17.51
C LYS A 227 -14.29 -2.12 17.26
N MET A 228 -13.67 -1.28 18.09
CA MET A 228 -13.67 0.17 17.88
C MET A 228 -13.02 0.56 16.55
N LEU A 229 -11.93 -0.10 16.18
CA LEU A 229 -11.25 0.14 14.90
C LEU A 229 -12.13 -0.28 13.72
N GLU A 230 -12.75 -1.47 13.77
CA GLU A 230 -13.68 -1.96 12.75
C GLU A 230 -14.84 -0.96 12.51
N ASP A 231 -15.46 -0.48 13.59
CA ASP A 231 -16.57 0.47 13.49
C ASP A 231 -16.09 1.82 12.93
N ALA A 232 -14.88 2.26 13.28
CA ALA A 232 -14.29 3.47 12.72
C ALA A 232 -14.09 3.39 11.20
N PHE A 233 -13.55 2.28 10.68
CA PHE A 233 -13.39 2.08 9.23
C PHE A 233 -14.73 1.93 8.50
N SER A 234 -15.67 1.23 9.13
CA SER A 234 -17.02 1.04 8.57
C SER A 234 -17.76 2.37 8.43
N TYR A 235 -17.59 3.27 9.41
CA TYR A 235 -18.17 4.61 9.39
C TYR A 235 -17.48 5.54 8.38
N ALA A 236 -16.15 5.64 8.43
CA ALA A 236 -15.37 6.59 7.62
C ALA A 236 -15.02 6.02 6.24
N ASN A 237 -16.01 5.79 5.39
CA ASN A 237 -15.81 5.32 4.01
C ASN A 237 -15.45 6.45 3.03
N GLN A 238 -14.81 6.09 1.91
CA GLN A 238 -14.30 7.05 0.92
C GLN A 238 -15.44 7.63 0.06
N LEU A 239 -16.24 8.55 0.61
CA LEU A 239 -17.33 9.25 -0.08
C LEU A 239 -18.29 8.28 -0.81
N GLY A 240 -18.59 7.12 -0.21
CA GLY A 240 -19.46 6.10 -0.79
C GLY A 240 -18.86 5.25 -1.92
N ALA A 241 -17.59 5.45 -2.29
CA ALA A 241 -16.94 4.69 -3.38
C ALA A 241 -16.36 3.33 -2.92
N ARG A 242 -15.78 3.26 -1.71
CA ARG A 242 -15.18 2.05 -1.13
C ARG A 242 -15.30 2.04 0.39
N GLN A 243 -15.51 0.86 0.97
CA GLN A 243 -15.42 0.68 2.43
C GLN A 243 -13.97 0.96 2.89
N GLY A 244 -13.83 1.58 4.07
CA GLY A 244 -12.53 1.75 4.70
C GLY A 244 -11.87 0.39 4.93
N ALA A 245 -10.56 0.30 4.71
CA ALA A 245 -9.82 -0.94 4.86
C ALA A 245 -8.82 -0.85 6.02
N GLY A 246 -8.99 -1.73 6.99
CA GLY A 246 -8.15 -1.79 8.19
C GLY A 246 -7.49 -3.15 8.34
N ALA A 247 -6.26 -3.17 8.88
CA ALA A 247 -5.58 -4.38 9.30
C ALA A 247 -5.10 -4.27 10.75
N VAL A 248 -4.96 -5.41 11.41
CA VAL A 248 -4.38 -5.48 12.75
C VAL A 248 -3.33 -6.58 12.80
N TYR A 249 -2.18 -6.29 13.38
CA TYR A 249 -1.09 -7.24 13.57
C TYR A 249 -0.93 -7.60 15.04
N LEU A 250 -0.85 -8.89 15.32
CA LEU A 250 -0.59 -9.43 16.65
C LEU A 250 0.56 -10.44 16.62
N HIS A 251 1.44 -10.38 17.61
CA HIS A 251 2.55 -11.32 17.73
C HIS A 251 2.06 -12.70 18.20
N ALA A 252 2.58 -13.78 17.63
CA ALA A 252 2.14 -15.16 17.90
C ALA A 252 2.29 -15.58 19.37
N HIS A 253 3.31 -15.07 20.06
CA HIS A 253 3.55 -15.28 21.50
C HIS A 253 2.78 -14.31 22.43
N HIS A 254 1.79 -13.59 21.91
CA HIS A 254 0.91 -12.75 22.72
C HIS A 254 -0.20 -13.60 23.37
N PRO A 255 -0.59 -13.37 24.65
CA PRO A 255 -1.57 -14.24 25.34
C PRO A 255 -2.96 -14.28 24.69
N ASP A 256 -3.38 -13.21 24.02
CA ASP A 256 -4.66 -13.14 23.30
C ASP A 256 -4.63 -13.80 21.90
N ILE A 257 -3.54 -14.45 21.46
CA ILE A 257 -3.38 -14.93 20.08
C ILE A 257 -4.53 -15.83 19.60
N LEU A 258 -4.99 -16.79 20.42
CA LEU A 258 -6.09 -17.67 20.02
C LEU A 258 -7.41 -16.91 19.95
N ARG A 259 -7.67 -15.99 20.88
CA ARG A 259 -8.89 -15.16 20.87
C ARG A 259 -8.91 -14.21 19.67
N PHE A 260 -7.75 -13.67 19.30
CA PHE A 260 -7.55 -12.84 18.13
C PHE A 260 -7.91 -13.59 16.84
N LEU A 261 -7.39 -14.81 16.68
CA LEU A 261 -7.70 -15.68 15.55
C LEU A 261 -9.18 -16.08 15.50
N ASP A 262 -9.78 -16.38 16.66
CA ASP A 262 -11.18 -16.79 16.78
C ASP A 262 -12.17 -15.72 16.29
N THR A 263 -11.78 -14.44 16.25
CA THR A 263 -12.63 -13.34 15.74
C THR A 263 -13.05 -13.50 14.27
N LYS A 264 -12.33 -14.33 13.50
CA LYS A 264 -12.60 -14.62 12.08
C LYS A 264 -13.38 -15.90 11.84
N ARG A 265 -13.57 -16.75 12.85
CA ARG A 265 -14.40 -17.95 12.69
C ARG A 265 -15.85 -17.54 12.46
N GLU A 266 -16.50 -18.16 11.49
CA GLU A 266 -17.88 -17.81 11.11
C GLU A 266 -18.87 -18.00 12.28
N ASN A 267 -18.61 -19.00 13.12
CA ASN A 267 -19.44 -19.38 14.27
C ASN A 267 -19.09 -18.62 15.57
N ALA A 268 -18.27 -17.56 15.50
CA ALA A 268 -17.94 -16.75 16.67
C ALA A 268 -19.14 -15.94 17.19
N ASP A 269 -19.19 -15.69 18.51
CA ASP A 269 -20.18 -14.80 19.12
C ASP A 269 -20.14 -13.41 18.49
N GLU A 270 -21.30 -12.78 18.31
CA GLU A 270 -21.44 -11.50 17.61
C GLU A 270 -20.62 -10.37 18.26
N LYS A 271 -20.41 -10.40 19.58
CA LYS A 271 -19.59 -9.40 20.29
C LYS A 271 -18.09 -9.58 20.07
N ILE A 272 -17.66 -10.76 19.63
CA ILE A 272 -16.25 -11.10 19.40
C ILE A 272 -15.93 -11.06 17.90
N ARG A 273 -16.93 -11.26 17.05
CA ARG A 273 -16.77 -11.34 15.59
C ARG A 273 -16.32 -10.02 14.98
N ILE A 274 -15.25 -10.09 14.19
CA ILE A 274 -14.68 -8.98 13.42
C ILE A 274 -14.77 -9.31 11.93
N LYS A 275 -15.64 -8.60 11.21
CA LYS A 275 -16.00 -8.90 9.81
C LYS A 275 -15.02 -8.30 8.81
N THR A 276 -14.64 -7.04 9.00
CA THR A 276 -13.99 -6.20 7.98
C THR A 276 -12.49 -6.03 8.18
N LEU A 277 -11.98 -6.04 9.42
CA LEU A 277 -10.54 -5.92 9.65
C LEU A 277 -9.79 -7.15 9.15
N SER A 278 -8.72 -6.95 8.40
CA SER A 278 -7.76 -8.00 8.08
C SER A 278 -6.91 -8.34 9.30
N LEU A 279 -6.53 -9.62 9.43
CA LEU A 279 -5.64 -10.08 10.50
C LEU A 279 -4.25 -10.32 9.95
N GLY A 280 -3.22 -9.97 10.72
CA GLY A 280 -1.83 -10.34 10.48
C GLY A 280 -1.20 -10.92 11.73
N VAL A 281 -0.35 -11.93 11.57
CA VAL A 281 0.37 -12.57 12.66
C VAL A 281 1.87 -12.44 12.43
N VAL A 282 2.56 -11.94 13.46
CA VAL A 282 4.02 -11.88 13.50
C VAL A 282 4.53 -13.16 14.16
N ILE A 283 5.31 -13.96 13.41
CA ILE A 283 5.77 -15.28 13.83
C ILE A 283 7.31 -15.31 13.87
N PRO A 284 7.91 -15.48 15.05
CA PRO A 284 9.36 -15.67 15.18
C PRO A 284 9.80 -17.12 14.91
N ASP A 285 11.09 -17.33 14.65
CA ASP A 285 11.68 -18.64 14.32
C ASP A 285 11.47 -19.67 15.45
N ILE A 286 11.46 -19.23 16.71
CA ILE A 286 11.22 -20.09 17.87
C ILE A 286 9.89 -20.84 17.79
N THR A 287 8.83 -20.22 17.24
CA THR A 287 7.52 -20.85 17.10
C THR A 287 7.58 -22.10 16.20
N PHE A 288 8.35 -22.04 15.11
CA PHE A 288 8.57 -23.18 14.22
C PHE A 288 9.38 -24.28 14.90
N ARG A 289 10.43 -23.93 15.66
CA ARG A 289 11.21 -24.91 16.44
C ARG A 289 10.31 -25.69 17.40
N LEU A 290 9.45 -24.98 18.14
CA LEU A 290 8.51 -25.59 19.08
C LEU A 290 7.50 -26.49 18.38
N ALA A 291 6.92 -26.06 17.25
CA ALA A 291 5.96 -26.88 16.49
C ALA A 291 6.60 -28.15 15.90
N LYS A 292 7.85 -28.05 15.42
CA LYS A 292 8.64 -29.17 14.91
C LYS A 292 8.84 -30.24 15.99
N GLU A 293 9.11 -29.82 17.22
CA GLU A 293 9.34 -30.70 18.37
C GLU A 293 8.05 -31.09 19.11
N ASN A 294 6.87 -30.65 18.64
CA ASN A 294 5.59 -30.80 19.31
C ASN A 294 5.56 -30.24 20.75
N ALA A 295 6.31 -29.15 20.99
CA ALA A 295 6.44 -28.52 22.28
C ALA A 295 5.32 -27.50 22.55
N GLN A 296 5.24 -27.06 23.80
CA GLN A 296 4.35 -25.97 24.21
C GLN A 296 4.95 -24.61 23.82
N MET A 297 4.10 -23.75 23.27
CA MET A 297 4.37 -22.35 23.01
C MET A 297 4.00 -21.50 24.23
N ALA A 298 5.00 -20.86 24.82
CA ALA A 298 4.79 -19.92 25.92
C ALA A 298 4.33 -18.56 25.37
N LEU A 299 3.25 -18.03 25.93
CA LEU A 299 2.75 -16.69 25.64
C LEU A 299 3.08 -15.79 26.83
N PHE A 300 3.66 -14.61 26.59
CA PHE A 300 4.19 -13.75 27.66
C PHE A 300 3.32 -12.50 27.83
N SER A 301 2.97 -12.17 29.06
CA SER A 301 2.20 -10.95 29.38
C SER A 301 2.94 -9.67 28.94
N PRO A 302 2.40 -8.85 28.02
CA PRO A 302 2.97 -7.56 27.69
C PRO A 302 3.06 -6.62 28.89
N TYR A 303 2.09 -6.69 29.81
CA TYR A 303 2.07 -5.90 31.03
C TYR A 303 3.30 -6.19 31.90
N ASP A 304 3.62 -7.46 32.14
CA ASP A 304 4.79 -7.82 32.93
C ASP A 304 6.10 -7.54 32.20
N VAL A 305 6.14 -7.78 30.88
CA VAL A 305 7.32 -7.46 30.04
C VAL A 305 7.66 -5.97 30.15
N GLN A 306 6.68 -5.08 30.00
CA GLN A 306 6.87 -3.64 30.14
C GLN A 306 7.44 -3.29 31.52
N ARG A 307 6.86 -3.85 32.60
CA ARG A 307 7.30 -3.56 33.97
C ARG A 307 8.69 -4.09 34.30
N ARG A 308 9.09 -5.22 33.70
CA ARG A 308 10.38 -5.86 33.98
C ARG A 308 11.53 -5.38 33.11
N TYR A 309 11.25 -5.12 31.84
CA TYR A 309 12.27 -4.82 30.84
C TYR A 309 12.25 -3.36 30.38
N GLY A 310 11.27 -2.57 30.83
CA GLY A 310 11.16 -1.15 30.48
C GLY A 310 10.87 -0.90 28.99
N LYS A 311 10.43 -1.94 28.27
CA LYS A 311 10.14 -1.91 26.84
C LYS A 311 8.80 -2.60 26.55
N PRO A 312 8.00 -2.10 25.60
CA PRO A 312 6.80 -2.78 25.16
C PRO A 312 7.12 -4.15 24.57
N PHE A 313 6.14 -5.04 24.61
CA PHE A 313 6.28 -6.40 24.07
C PHE A 313 6.72 -6.40 22.60
N GLY A 314 6.14 -5.54 21.76
CA GLY A 314 6.48 -5.42 20.34
C GLY A 314 7.88 -4.89 20.05
N ASP A 315 8.63 -4.43 21.07
CA ASP A 315 9.97 -3.87 20.91
C ASP A 315 11.08 -4.79 21.45
N ILE A 316 10.74 -6.00 21.93
CA ILE A 316 11.71 -7.01 22.39
C ILE A 316 11.84 -8.17 21.40
N ALA A 317 13.04 -8.74 21.30
CA ALA A 317 13.31 -9.90 20.46
C ALA A 317 12.86 -11.19 21.18
N ILE A 318 11.70 -11.74 20.80
CA ILE A 318 11.11 -12.90 21.48
C ILE A 318 11.99 -14.15 21.32
N SER A 319 12.46 -14.46 20.12
CA SER A 319 13.36 -15.61 19.88
C SER A 319 14.63 -15.56 20.76
N GLU A 320 15.31 -14.42 20.81
CA GLU A 320 16.55 -14.26 21.58
C GLU A 320 16.33 -14.32 23.10
N ARG A 321 15.13 -13.98 23.56
CA ARG A 321 14.80 -13.86 24.98
C ARG A 321 13.89 -14.97 25.48
N TYR A 322 13.50 -15.93 24.63
CA TYR A 322 12.49 -16.93 24.94
C TYR A 322 12.77 -17.67 26.25
N ASP A 323 13.96 -18.25 26.40
CA ASP A 323 14.33 -19.00 27.60
C ASP A 323 14.47 -18.10 28.83
N LYS A 324 14.96 -16.86 28.64
CA LYS A 324 15.07 -15.86 29.72
C LYS A 324 13.70 -15.44 30.24
N LEU A 325 12.75 -15.20 29.32
CA LEU A 325 11.38 -14.85 29.66
C LEU A 325 10.70 -16.01 30.39
N ILE A 326 10.87 -17.26 29.91
CA ILE A 326 10.38 -18.47 30.59
C ILE A 326 10.92 -18.54 32.02
N ALA A 327 12.23 -18.36 32.21
CA ALA A 327 12.89 -18.47 33.50
C ALA A 327 12.54 -17.35 34.49
N ASP A 328 12.14 -16.17 34.03
CA ASP A 328 11.82 -15.03 34.91
C ASP A 328 10.46 -15.22 35.59
N PRO A 329 10.38 -15.54 36.90
CA PRO A 329 9.10 -15.88 37.56
C PRO A 329 8.13 -14.69 37.64
N HIS A 330 8.59 -13.49 37.30
CA HIS A 330 7.80 -12.27 37.38
C HIS A 330 7.17 -11.87 36.04
N VAL A 331 7.43 -12.63 34.99
CA VAL A 331 6.67 -12.56 33.73
C VAL A 331 5.65 -13.68 33.77
N ARG A 332 4.36 -13.35 33.77
CA ARG A 332 3.30 -14.35 33.63
C ARG A 332 3.39 -15.03 32.27
N LYS A 333 3.20 -16.36 32.27
CA LYS A 333 3.09 -17.16 31.05
C LYS A 333 1.77 -17.91 31.01
N THR A 334 1.25 -18.05 29.80
CA THR A 334 0.29 -19.10 29.45
C THR A 334 0.92 -19.99 28.38
N TYR A 335 0.35 -21.18 28.16
CA TYR A 335 0.92 -22.16 27.25
C TYR A 335 -0.17 -22.71 26.33
N ILE A 336 0.19 -22.86 25.06
CA ILE A 336 -0.65 -23.54 24.06
C ILE A 336 0.22 -24.51 23.26
N ASN A 337 -0.37 -25.50 22.60
CA ASN A 337 0.38 -26.38 21.71
C ASN A 337 0.79 -25.61 20.42
N ALA A 338 2.07 -25.63 20.08
CA ALA A 338 2.58 -24.89 18.92
C ALA A 338 2.07 -25.43 17.57
N ARG A 339 1.83 -26.74 17.46
CA ARG A 339 1.26 -27.37 16.25
C ARG A 339 -0.21 -27.02 16.10
N ASP A 340 -0.97 -27.04 17.19
CA ASP A 340 -2.40 -26.66 17.17
C ASP A 340 -2.58 -25.17 16.83
N PHE A 341 -1.62 -24.32 17.21
CA PHE A 341 -1.57 -22.93 16.75
C PHE A 341 -1.45 -22.83 15.22
N PHE A 342 -0.49 -23.53 14.60
CA PHE A 342 -0.36 -23.53 13.13
C PHE A 342 -1.55 -24.20 12.44
N GLN A 343 -2.14 -25.23 13.03
CA GLN A 343 -3.37 -25.86 12.55
C GLN A 343 -4.52 -24.83 12.49
N THR A 344 -4.74 -24.11 13.60
CA THR A 344 -5.76 -23.05 13.67
C THR A 344 -5.48 -21.93 12.66
N LEU A 345 -4.20 -21.55 12.49
CA LEU A 345 -3.77 -20.53 11.53
C LEU A 345 -4.16 -20.92 10.10
N ALA A 346 -3.88 -22.17 9.71
CA ALA A 346 -4.17 -22.70 8.38
C ALA A 346 -5.67 -22.87 8.12
N GLU A 347 -6.45 -23.29 9.12
CA GLU A 347 -7.92 -23.38 9.02
C GLU A 347 -8.53 -22.02 8.71
N ILE A 348 -8.11 -20.97 9.40
CA ILE A 348 -8.65 -19.61 9.18
C ILE A 348 -8.20 -19.05 7.82
N GLN A 349 -6.95 -19.33 7.40
CA GLN A 349 -6.46 -18.99 6.06
C GLN A 349 -7.26 -19.70 4.97
N PHE A 350 -7.61 -20.96 5.18
CA PHE A 350 -8.42 -21.72 4.25
C PHE A 350 -9.82 -21.12 4.09
N GLU A 351 -10.44 -20.68 5.19
CA GLU A 351 -11.78 -20.10 5.18
C GLU A 351 -11.83 -18.67 4.63
N SER A 352 -10.80 -17.85 4.92
CA SER A 352 -10.88 -16.39 4.74
C SER A 352 -9.73 -15.74 3.96
N GLY A 353 -8.69 -16.49 3.60
CA GLY A 353 -7.48 -15.99 2.93
C GLY A 353 -6.46 -15.29 3.85
N TYR A 354 -6.83 -15.00 5.10
CA TYR A 354 -5.97 -14.41 6.14
C TYR A 354 -5.95 -15.34 7.36
N PRO A 355 -5.05 -15.18 8.34
CA PRO A 355 -4.14 -14.05 8.58
C PRO A 355 -2.97 -13.93 7.61
N TYR A 356 -2.51 -12.69 7.40
CA TYR A 356 -1.16 -12.43 6.88
C TYR A 356 -0.10 -13.01 7.81
N ILE A 357 1.09 -13.34 7.28
CA ILE A 357 2.21 -13.82 8.07
C ILE A 357 3.41 -12.92 7.84
N MET A 358 4.02 -12.44 8.92
CA MET A 358 5.29 -11.73 8.91
C MET A 358 6.31 -12.54 9.73
N PHE A 359 7.37 -13.00 9.06
CA PHE A 359 8.43 -13.78 9.71
C PHE A 359 9.42 -12.86 10.43
N GLU A 360 9.18 -12.64 11.72
CA GLU A 360 9.83 -11.59 12.51
C GLU A 360 11.35 -11.63 12.41
N ASP A 361 11.95 -12.81 12.65
CA ASP A 361 13.40 -12.96 12.72
C ASP A 361 14.05 -12.91 11.34
N THR A 362 13.38 -13.41 10.31
CA THR A 362 13.86 -13.27 8.92
C THR A 362 13.92 -11.80 8.52
N VAL A 363 12.85 -11.06 8.81
CA VAL A 363 12.77 -9.62 8.49
C VAL A 363 13.80 -8.83 9.28
N ASN A 364 13.87 -9.00 10.60
CA ASN A 364 14.78 -8.22 11.43
C ASN A 364 16.26 -8.56 11.19
N ARG A 365 16.57 -9.79 10.76
CA ARG A 365 17.93 -10.19 10.38
C ARG A 365 18.38 -9.56 9.05
N ALA A 366 17.45 -9.36 8.12
CA ALA A 366 17.71 -8.72 6.83
C ALA A 366 17.58 -7.18 6.87
N ASN A 367 16.94 -6.64 7.91
CA ASN A 367 16.74 -5.21 8.09
C ASN A 367 18.08 -4.46 8.24
N PRO A 368 18.42 -3.52 7.35
CA PRO A 368 19.65 -2.74 7.44
C PRO A 368 19.54 -1.55 8.41
N ILE A 369 18.34 -1.22 8.90
CA ILE A 369 18.07 -0.02 9.69
C ILE A 369 18.07 -0.34 11.19
N ALA A 370 18.69 0.52 11.99
CA ALA A 370 18.70 0.38 13.44
C ALA A 370 17.28 0.39 14.02
N GLY A 371 16.96 -0.61 14.84
CA GLY A 371 15.62 -0.79 15.42
C GLY A 371 15.06 -2.17 15.09
N ARG A 372 13.80 -2.40 15.47
CA ARG A 372 13.08 -3.63 15.13
C ARG A 372 11.84 -3.31 14.30
N ILE A 373 11.49 -4.24 13.43
CA ILE A 373 10.26 -4.24 12.65
C ILE A 373 9.30 -5.20 13.34
N ASN A 374 8.14 -4.69 13.74
CA ASN A 374 7.19 -5.38 14.61
C ASN A 374 5.77 -5.49 14.02
N MET A 375 5.55 -4.96 12.82
CA MET A 375 4.29 -5.08 12.08
C MET A 375 4.54 -4.95 10.57
N SER A 376 3.47 -5.08 9.78
CA SER A 376 3.45 -4.78 8.35
C SER A 376 2.16 -4.05 7.96
N ASN A 377 1.95 -3.75 6.68
CA ASN A 377 0.77 -3.07 6.16
C ASN A 377 -0.38 -4.02 5.80
N LEU A 378 -1.46 -3.46 5.26
CA LEU A 378 -2.64 -4.20 4.80
C LEU A 378 -2.32 -5.23 3.70
N CYS A 379 -1.26 -5.04 2.92
CA CYS A 379 -0.90 -5.94 1.82
C CYS A 379 0.34 -6.79 2.14
N SER A 380 0.93 -6.63 3.34
CA SER A 380 2.07 -7.35 3.91
C SER A 380 3.47 -7.08 3.34
N GLU A 381 3.62 -6.20 2.34
CA GLU A 381 4.92 -5.86 1.72
C GLU A 381 5.76 -4.80 2.45
N ILE A 382 5.17 -3.98 3.34
CA ILE A 382 5.88 -2.87 3.98
C ILE A 382 6.48 -3.27 5.31
N LEU A 383 7.81 -3.22 5.38
CA LEU A 383 8.60 -3.62 6.54
C LEU A 383 9.60 -2.53 6.87
N GLN A 384 9.26 -1.68 7.84
CA GLN A 384 10.10 -0.58 8.31
C GLN A 384 10.07 -0.50 9.84
N VAL A 385 11.09 0.16 10.41
CA VAL A 385 11.13 0.46 11.84
C VAL A 385 10.10 1.54 12.19
N ASN A 386 9.61 1.52 13.43
CA ASN A 386 8.73 2.54 13.98
C ASN A 386 9.17 2.90 15.41
N SER A 387 8.61 3.96 15.98
CA SER A 387 8.91 4.38 17.36
C SER A 387 7.71 4.99 18.08
N ALA A 388 7.61 4.72 19.38
CA ALA A 388 6.47 5.09 20.20
C ALA A 388 6.24 6.59 20.27
N SER A 389 4.98 7.01 20.12
CA SER A 389 4.54 8.35 20.48
C SER A 389 4.08 8.39 21.94
N ARG A 390 4.20 9.56 22.60
CA ARG A 390 3.68 9.79 23.95
C ARG A 390 2.73 10.98 23.95
N TYR A 391 1.74 10.90 24.83
CA TYR A 391 0.62 11.81 24.88
C TYR A 391 0.45 12.39 26.28
N ASP A 392 -0.14 13.57 26.35
CA ASP A 392 -0.73 14.14 27.57
C ASP A 392 -2.18 13.65 27.74
N ASP A 393 -2.77 13.86 28.91
CA ASP A 393 -4.16 13.48 29.24
C ASP A 393 -5.17 14.17 28.32
N ASN A 394 -4.84 15.35 27.78
CA ASN A 394 -5.67 16.07 26.80
C ASN A 394 -5.53 15.52 25.35
N LEU A 395 -4.81 14.41 25.17
CA LEU A 395 -4.39 13.78 23.92
C LEU A 395 -3.27 14.49 23.15
N ASP A 396 -2.79 15.67 23.55
CA ASP A 396 -1.69 16.34 22.85
C ASP A 396 -0.43 15.48 22.87
N TYR A 397 0.38 15.60 21.81
CA TYR A 397 1.65 14.88 21.75
C TYR A 397 2.67 15.54 22.68
N THR A 398 3.16 14.80 23.67
CA THR A 398 4.33 15.19 24.47
C THR A 398 5.63 14.75 23.81
N HIS A 399 5.56 13.69 23.01
CA HIS A 399 6.64 13.24 22.13
C HIS A 399 6.03 12.61 20.89
N ILE A 400 6.40 13.13 19.72
CA ILE A 400 5.99 12.59 18.43
C ILE A 400 7.00 11.50 18.06
N GLY A 401 6.54 10.25 18.03
CA GLY A 401 7.29 9.13 17.49
C GLY A 401 7.18 9.06 15.96
N HIS A 402 7.66 7.96 15.39
CA HIS A 402 7.64 7.74 13.94
C HIS A 402 6.76 6.53 13.61
N ASP A 403 5.64 6.82 12.96
CA ASP A 403 4.80 5.83 12.29
C ASP A 403 5.12 5.82 10.78
N ILE A 404 4.57 4.84 10.05
CA ILE A 404 4.98 4.59 8.66
C ILE A 404 3.85 4.97 7.70
N SER A 405 4.18 5.78 6.70
CA SER A 405 3.39 5.92 5.48
C SER A 405 4.14 5.35 4.29
N CYS A 406 3.42 4.82 3.31
CA CYS A 406 4.04 4.19 2.15
C CYS A 406 3.59 4.83 0.84
N ASN A 407 4.54 5.40 0.10
CA ASN A 407 4.37 5.73 -1.31
C ASN A 407 4.96 4.60 -2.18
N LEU A 408 4.25 4.22 -3.24
CA LEU A 408 4.60 3.10 -4.10
C LEU A 408 4.60 3.52 -5.56
N GLY A 409 5.36 2.78 -6.36
CA GLY A 409 5.28 2.78 -7.83
C GLY A 409 6.03 1.57 -8.35
N SER A 410 5.64 1.05 -9.50
CA SER A 410 6.21 -0.18 -10.03
C SER A 410 6.73 -0.02 -11.44
N LEU A 411 7.83 -0.72 -11.74
CA LEU A 411 8.33 -0.83 -13.10
C LEU A 411 7.70 -2.05 -13.81
N ASN A 412 7.38 -1.91 -15.09
CA ASN A 412 6.99 -3.05 -15.93
C ASN A 412 8.25 -3.75 -16.45
N ILE A 413 8.55 -4.95 -15.93
CA ILE A 413 9.79 -5.67 -16.24
C ILE A 413 10.02 -5.81 -17.73
N ALA A 414 8.99 -6.15 -18.52
CA ALA A 414 9.14 -6.33 -19.97
C ALA A 414 9.62 -5.04 -20.66
N HIS A 415 8.96 -3.92 -20.38
CA HIS A 415 9.30 -2.65 -21.01
C HIS A 415 10.64 -2.07 -20.51
N VAL A 416 11.03 -2.38 -19.28
CA VAL A 416 12.36 -2.02 -18.76
C VAL A 416 13.44 -2.80 -19.48
N MET A 417 13.26 -4.11 -19.67
CA MET A 417 14.22 -4.95 -20.39
C MET A 417 14.33 -4.58 -21.88
N ASP A 418 13.28 -4.01 -22.46
CA ASP A 418 13.30 -3.49 -23.84
C ASP A 418 14.01 -2.13 -23.96
N SER A 419 14.31 -1.46 -22.84
CA SER A 419 15.04 -0.19 -22.82
C SER A 419 16.55 -0.41 -22.68
N PRO A 420 17.39 0.24 -23.50
CA PRO A 420 18.84 0.15 -23.34
C PRO A 420 19.34 0.90 -22.09
N ASP A 421 18.54 1.81 -21.53
CA ASP A 421 18.91 2.64 -20.38
C ASP A 421 18.03 2.37 -19.16
N ILE A 422 18.34 1.26 -18.48
CA ILE A 422 17.70 0.86 -17.23
C ILE A 422 18.07 1.85 -16.10
N GLY A 423 19.27 2.42 -16.15
CA GLY A 423 19.76 3.37 -15.13
C GLY A 423 18.84 4.58 -15.02
N ARG A 424 18.55 5.23 -16.15
CA ARG A 424 17.60 6.36 -16.20
C ARG A 424 16.20 5.98 -15.77
N THR A 425 15.72 4.79 -16.16
CA THR A 425 14.39 4.29 -15.78
C THR A 425 14.26 4.23 -14.25
N VAL A 426 15.24 3.60 -13.59
CA VAL A 426 15.25 3.44 -12.13
C VAL A 426 15.44 4.79 -11.44
N GLU A 427 16.37 5.62 -11.90
CA GLU A 427 16.60 6.96 -11.34
C GLU A 427 15.34 7.83 -11.40
N THR A 428 14.68 7.87 -12.56
CA THR A 428 13.47 8.68 -12.76
C THR A 428 12.34 8.22 -11.83
N ALA A 429 12.15 6.91 -11.68
CA ALA A 429 11.16 6.34 -10.78
C ALA A 429 11.47 6.67 -9.32
N ILE A 430 12.73 6.57 -8.89
CA ILE A 430 13.15 6.95 -7.53
C ILE A 430 12.89 8.42 -7.27
N ARG A 431 13.29 9.31 -8.18
CA ARG A 431 13.05 10.76 -8.05
C ARG A 431 11.55 11.07 -7.98
N GLY A 432 10.75 10.41 -8.82
CA GLY A 432 9.29 10.54 -8.80
C GLY A 432 8.66 10.11 -7.48
N LEU A 433 9.09 8.97 -6.91
CA LEU A 433 8.60 8.49 -5.61
C LEU A 433 9.09 9.34 -4.44
N THR A 434 10.34 9.80 -4.49
CA THR A 434 10.92 10.70 -3.48
C THR A 434 10.12 12.00 -3.43
N ALA A 435 9.77 12.57 -4.59
CA ALA A 435 8.91 13.74 -4.66
C ALA A 435 7.52 13.51 -4.01
N VAL A 436 6.94 12.31 -4.14
CA VAL A 436 5.69 11.97 -3.43
C VAL A 436 5.90 12.02 -1.92
N SER A 437 7.01 11.48 -1.41
CA SER A 437 7.36 11.58 0.02
C SER A 437 7.51 13.04 0.45
N ASP A 438 8.30 13.84 -0.27
CA ASP A 438 8.59 15.23 0.10
C ASP A 438 7.35 16.13 0.09
N MET A 439 6.41 15.87 -0.81
CA MET A 439 5.15 16.62 -0.88
C MET A 439 4.11 16.14 0.15
N SER A 440 4.28 14.95 0.74
CA SER A 440 3.29 14.34 1.63
C SER A 440 3.35 14.89 3.05
N HIS A 441 2.28 15.57 3.47
CA HIS A 441 2.16 16.15 4.81
C HIS A 441 0.84 15.75 5.48
N ILE A 442 0.85 14.62 6.18
CA ILE A 442 -0.35 14.07 6.83
C ILE A 442 -0.58 14.72 8.20
N HIS A 443 -1.06 15.98 8.19
CA HIS A 443 -1.23 16.79 9.40
C HIS A 443 -2.17 16.20 10.44
N SER A 444 -3.13 15.35 10.03
CA SER A 444 -4.08 14.71 10.95
C SER A 444 -3.45 13.65 11.86
N VAL A 445 -2.25 13.15 11.51
CA VAL A 445 -1.52 12.15 12.29
C VAL A 445 -0.05 12.57 12.36
N PRO A 446 0.35 13.37 13.37
CA PRO A 446 1.70 13.94 13.47
C PRO A 446 2.84 12.92 13.39
N SER A 447 2.66 11.71 13.94
CA SER A 447 3.68 10.65 13.90
C SER A 447 3.92 10.08 12.49
N ILE A 448 2.90 10.08 11.62
CA ILE A 448 3.03 9.72 10.21
C ILE A 448 3.82 10.79 9.46
N ALA A 449 3.47 12.06 9.67
CA ALA A 449 4.19 13.18 9.04
C ALA A 449 5.67 13.21 9.48
N ALA A 450 5.94 13.03 10.78
CA ALA A 450 7.29 12.96 11.31
C ALA A 450 8.07 11.77 10.76
N GLY A 451 7.45 10.58 10.70
CA GLY A 451 8.09 9.37 10.15
C GLY A 451 8.44 9.51 8.67
N ASN A 452 7.54 10.06 7.85
CA ASN A 452 7.80 10.34 6.44
C ASN A 452 8.97 11.33 6.28
N ALA A 453 8.90 12.47 6.96
CA ALA A 453 9.93 13.52 6.86
C ALA A 453 11.31 13.08 7.38
N ALA A 454 11.37 12.14 8.32
CA ALA A 454 12.63 11.63 8.84
C ALA A 454 13.24 10.51 7.98
N SER A 455 12.42 9.75 7.26
CA SER A 455 12.86 8.55 6.55
C SER A 455 13.01 8.72 5.05
N HIS A 456 12.21 9.62 4.44
CA HIS A 456 12.02 9.70 2.98
C HIS A 456 11.79 8.32 2.35
N ALA A 457 11.13 7.41 3.08
CA ALA A 457 11.00 6.03 2.67
C ALA A 457 10.07 5.91 1.44
N ILE A 458 10.53 5.15 0.45
CA ILE A 458 9.82 4.88 -0.80
C ILE A 458 9.73 3.37 -1.05
N GLY A 459 8.73 2.92 -1.81
CA GLY A 459 8.64 1.54 -2.27
C GLY A 459 8.58 1.43 -3.79
N LEU A 460 9.74 1.26 -4.43
CA LEU A 460 9.83 0.92 -5.85
C LEU A 460 9.61 -0.59 -6.02
N GLY A 461 8.45 -0.95 -6.58
CA GLY A 461 8.06 -2.31 -6.90
C GLY A 461 8.34 -2.69 -8.35
N GLN A 462 7.94 -3.90 -8.72
CA GLN A 462 8.04 -4.45 -10.06
C GLN A 462 6.71 -5.14 -10.40
N MET A 463 6.39 -5.22 -11.68
CA MET A 463 5.23 -5.95 -12.20
C MET A 463 5.56 -6.61 -13.54
N ASN A 464 4.65 -7.48 -14.00
CA ASN A 464 4.74 -8.15 -15.30
C ASN A 464 5.89 -9.17 -15.45
N LEU A 465 6.38 -9.74 -14.33
CA LEU A 465 7.39 -10.82 -14.37
C LEU A 465 6.91 -11.97 -15.25
N HIS A 466 5.70 -12.48 -14.99
CA HIS A 466 5.17 -13.61 -15.76
C HIS A 466 4.95 -13.26 -17.24
N GLY A 467 4.46 -12.05 -17.55
CA GLY A 467 4.29 -11.63 -18.94
C GLY A 467 5.61 -11.54 -19.70
N TYR A 468 6.67 -11.02 -19.07
CA TYR A 468 8.01 -11.04 -19.64
C TYR A 468 8.52 -12.48 -19.85
N LEU A 469 8.48 -13.32 -18.81
CA LEU A 469 8.94 -14.71 -18.91
C LEU A 469 8.21 -15.46 -20.03
N ALA A 470 6.88 -15.33 -20.11
CA ALA A 470 6.07 -15.95 -21.15
C ALA A 470 6.43 -15.44 -22.56
N ARG A 471 6.67 -14.12 -22.73
CA ARG A 471 7.10 -13.53 -24.00
C ARG A 471 8.44 -14.10 -24.47
N GLU A 472 9.38 -14.31 -23.56
CA GLU A 472 10.70 -14.88 -23.84
C GLU A 472 10.70 -16.43 -23.87
N GLY A 473 9.54 -17.08 -23.75
CA GLY A 473 9.43 -18.54 -23.77
C GLY A 473 9.99 -19.23 -22.52
N ILE A 474 10.10 -18.52 -21.40
CA ILE A 474 10.57 -19.03 -20.12
C ILE A 474 9.37 -19.39 -19.23
N ALA A 475 9.34 -20.62 -18.72
CA ALA A 475 8.28 -21.07 -17.83
C ALA A 475 8.45 -20.48 -16.42
N TYR A 476 7.36 -19.99 -15.83
CA TYR A 476 7.37 -19.49 -14.46
C TYR A 476 7.83 -20.58 -13.47
N GLY A 477 8.81 -20.26 -12.62
CA GLY A 477 9.37 -21.19 -11.64
C GLY A 477 10.43 -22.14 -12.19
N SER A 478 10.78 -22.06 -13.48
CA SER A 478 11.93 -22.80 -14.03
C SER A 478 13.25 -22.28 -13.46
N PRO A 479 14.35 -23.05 -13.53
CA PRO A 479 15.68 -22.58 -13.14
C PRO A 479 16.08 -21.27 -13.84
N GLU A 480 15.75 -21.13 -15.12
CA GLU A 480 16.01 -19.91 -15.90
C GLU A 480 15.21 -18.71 -15.39
N ALA A 481 13.95 -18.92 -14.99
CA ALA A 481 13.13 -17.86 -14.40
C ALA A 481 13.70 -17.39 -13.04
N LEU A 482 14.17 -18.33 -12.22
CA LEU A 482 14.80 -18.03 -10.93
C LEU A 482 16.11 -17.26 -11.11
N ASP A 483 16.92 -17.67 -12.09
CA ASP A 483 18.18 -17.00 -12.43
C ASP A 483 17.94 -15.57 -12.94
N PHE A 484 17.02 -15.40 -13.90
CA PHE A 484 16.61 -14.08 -14.40
C PHE A 484 16.14 -13.17 -13.25
N HIS A 485 15.27 -13.67 -12.38
CA HIS A 485 14.75 -12.90 -11.26
C HIS A 485 15.87 -12.44 -10.31
N GLN A 486 16.83 -13.32 -10.00
CA GLN A 486 17.95 -12.98 -9.13
C GLN A 486 18.83 -11.88 -9.74
N PHE A 487 19.18 -11.99 -11.03
CA PHE A 487 19.97 -10.97 -11.73
C PHE A 487 19.23 -9.64 -11.85
N LEU A 488 17.94 -9.68 -12.17
CA LEU A 488 17.10 -8.49 -12.29
C LEU A 488 17.11 -7.68 -10.99
N PHE A 489 16.82 -8.31 -9.84
CA PHE A 489 16.77 -7.63 -8.56
C PHE A 489 18.14 -7.13 -8.09
N LEU A 490 19.22 -7.87 -8.38
CA LEU A 490 20.58 -7.40 -8.11
C LEU A 490 20.90 -6.13 -8.92
N HIS A 491 20.56 -6.12 -10.21
CA HIS A 491 20.84 -4.97 -11.07
C HIS A 491 20.04 -3.73 -10.64
N HIS A 492 18.76 -3.91 -10.27
CA HIS A 492 17.94 -2.83 -9.72
C HIS A 492 18.51 -2.29 -8.42
N TYR A 493 18.92 -3.17 -7.49
CA TYR A 493 19.57 -2.75 -6.25
C TYR A 493 20.83 -1.91 -6.51
N LEU A 494 21.67 -2.34 -7.45
CA LEU A 494 22.88 -1.60 -7.83
C LEU A 494 22.55 -0.23 -8.46
N ALA A 495 21.51 -0.15 -9.30
CA ALA A 495 21.05 1.10 -9.88
C ALA A 495 20.51 2.06 -8.81
N CYS A 496 19.68 1.58 -7.88
CA CYS A 496 19.23 2.36 -6.72
C CYS A 496 20.42 2.89 -5.91
N ARG A 497 21.38 2.01 -5.60
CA ARG A 497 22.56 2.37 -4.81
C ARG A 497 23.45 3.39 -5.53
N ALA A 498 23.59 3.29 -6.85
CA ALA A 498 24.36 4.25 -7.65
C ALA A 498 23.72 5.65 -7.58
N HIS A 499 22.39 5.74 -7.67
CA HIS A 499 21.67 7.01 -7.53
C HIS A 499 21.91 7.66 -6.16
N PHE A 500 21.70 6.92 -5.06
CA PHE A 500 21.91 7.47 -3.72
C PHE A 500 23.37 7.85 -3.43
N ASN A 501 24.34 7.13 -3.98
CA ASN A 501 25.75 7.51 -3.85
C ASN A 501 26.10 8.78 -4.65
N ALA A 502 25.44 9.01 -5.78
CA ALA A 502 25.63 10.19 -6.61
C ALA A 502 24.97 11.45 -6.01
N ALA A 503 23.90 11.28 -5.22
CA ALA A 503 23.20 12.36 -4.55
C ALA A 503 24.00 13.03 -3.40
N GLY A 504 25.12 12.43 -2.96
CA GLY A 504 25.91 12.90 -1.83
C GLY A 504 25.30 12.53 -0.46
N PRO A 505 26.02 12.78 0.66
CA PRO A 505 25.52 12.54 2.01
C PRO A 505 24.40 13.50 2.43
#